data_AF-A0A416W542-F1
#
_entry.id   AF-A0A416W542-F1
#
_cell.length_a   1.000
_cell.length_b   1.000
_cell.length_c   1.000
_cell.angle_alpha   90.00
_cell.angle_beta   90.00
_cell.angle_gamma   90.00
#
_symmetry.space_group_name_H-M   'P 1'
#
loop_
_entity.id
_entity.type
_entity.pdbx_description
1 polymer ?
#
loop_
_entity_poly.entity_id
_entity_poly.type
_entity_poly.pdbx_seq_one_letter_code
_entity_poly.pdbx_strand_id
1 'polypeptide(L)'
;MKVNKKITIICTLVVLIAVIAGVIIRLNSEGKANVYVSNWNGKDNRYAICQTNDEKRIKTNYGECWTRFYSTKSLDDFEKENSKDFVGNYDYYTDNYKNEAKLFYNDNNYYVIYKSEKDNVYCADCCCSVINGAVRNDIYIPTPASVNLSKEISELYDNDKDSLVGFMFDNVSFDDAVKFYSRMSEEYVTIDKTNKKITVSGFHNKDKKILDKFFTMDWNNRTYSYTDMEGKNIVYDEKGYHEQ
;
A
#
# COMPACT_ATOMS: atom_id res chain seq x y z
N MET A 1 36.72 20.00 57.47
CA MET A 1 36.21 20.92 56.41
C MET A 1 34.70 21.01 56.50
N LYS A 2 34.12 22.17 56.84
CA LYS A 2 32.66 22.38 56.72
C LYS A 2 32.36 22.64 55.24
N VAL A 3 31.83 21.65 54.54
CA VAL A 3 31.38 21.83 53.15
C VAL A 3 30.23 22.85 53.18
N ASN A 4 30.36 23.92 52.40
CA ASN A 4 29.37 24.98 52.35
C ASN A 4 28.07 24.42 51.77
N LYS A 5 26.98 24.44 52.56
CA LYS A 5 25.64 23.94 52.15
C LYS A 5 25.22 24.45 50.76
N LYS A 6 25.57 25.69 50.40
CA LYS A 6 25.27 26.25 49.07
C LYS A 6 26.01 25.52 47.94
N ILE A 7 27.27 25.17 48.16
CA ILE A 7 28.10 24.43 47.18
C ILE A 7 27.55 23.00 47.02
N THR A 8 27.18 22.34 48.12
CA THR A 8 26.56 21.00 48.06
C THR A 8 25.25 21.01 47.27
N ILE A 9 24.37 22.00 47.50
CA ILE A 9 23.09 22.12 46.79
C ILE A 9 23.30 22.32 45.28
N ILE A 10 24.25 23.19 44.90
CA ILE A 10 24.57 23.43 43.49
C ILE A 10 25.11 22.16 42.83
N CYS A 11 26.04 21.45 43.47
CA CYS A 11 26.56 20.19 42.94
C CYS A 11 25.45 19.13 42.76
N THR A 12 24.53 19.01 43.71
CA THR A 12 23.39 18.07 43.60
C THR A 12 22.45 18.44 42.45
N LEU A 13 22.16 19.73 42.26
CA LEU A 13 21.34 20.21 41.14
C LEU A 13 21.98 19.93 39.77
N VAL A 14 23.29 20.15 39.65
CA VAL A 14 24.03 19.87 38.41
C VAL A 14 23.99 18.37 38.08
N VAL A 15 24.19 17.50 39.07
CA VAL A 15 24.11 16.04 38.87
C VAL A 15 22.69 15.63 38.50
N LEU A 16 21.66 16.20 39.13
CA LEU A 16 20.26 15.91 38.80
C LEU A 16 19.91 16.31 37.36
N ILE A 17 20.34 17.49 36.92
CA ILE A 17 20.14 17.96 35.54
C ILE A 17 20.86 17.03 34.55
N ALA A 18 22.09 16.62 34.85
CA ALA A 18 22.85 15.70 33.99
C ALA A 18 22.17 14.33 33.87
N VAL A 19 21.62 13.80 34.97
CA VAL A 19 20.86 12.53 34.97
C VAL A 19 19.58 12.67 34.16
N ILE A 20 18.81 13.75 34.35
CA ILE A 20 17.58 14.01 33.58
C ILE A 20 17.89 14.15 32.09
N ALA A 21 18.92 14.92 31.73
CA ALA A 21 19.36 15.06 30.35
C ALA A 21 19.81 13.72 29.75
N GLY A 22 20.57 12.92 30.51
CA GLY A 22 20.97 11.57 30.09
C GLY A 22 19.79 10.63 29.86
N VAL A 23 18.76 10.69 30.71
CA VAL A 23 17.52 9.90 30.54
C VAL A 23 16.72 10.39 29.33
N ILE A 24 16.59 11.70 29.11
CA ILE A 24 15.90 12.25 27.94
C ILE A 24 16.63 11.86 26.65
N ILE A 25 17.97 11.98 26.62
CA ILE A 25 18.78 11.56 25.48
C ILE A 25 18.62 10.06 25.25
N ARG A 26 18.65 9.24 26.30
CA ARG A 26 18.50 7.79 26.20
C ARG A 26 17.11 7.35 25.72
N LEU A 27 16.06 8.02 26.18
CA LEU A 27 14.67 7.80 25.72
C LEU A 27 14.48 8.28 24.28
N ASN A 28 15.15 9.37 23.88
CA ASN A 28 15.16 9.85 22.48
C ASN A 28 16.13 9.07 21.59
N SER A 29 17.00 8.24 22.16
CA SER A 29 17.95 7.38 21.44
C SER A 29 17.47 5.94 21.30
N GLU A 30 16.25 5.61 21.74
CA GLU A 30 15.60 4.40 21.25
C GLU A 30 15.56 4.51 19.72
N GLY A 31 16.24 3.58 19.05
CA GLY A 31 16.61 3.70 17.65
C GLY A 31 15.39 4.00 16.78
N LYS A 32 15.46 5.09 16.01
CA LYS A 32 14.45 5.36 14.99
C LYS A 32 14.55 4.27 13.93
N ALA A 33 13.45 3.57 13.70
CA ALA A 33 13.32 2.60 12.63
C ALA A 33 12.54 3.22 11.47
N ASN A 34 13.03 2.97 10.25
CA ASN A 34 12.33 3.35 9.05
C ASN A 34 11.17 2.39 8.80
N VAL A 35 10.02 2.94 8.45
CA VAL A 35 8.87 2.21 7.94
C VAL A 35 8.96 2.23 6.42
N TYR A 36 8.83 1.07 5.78
CA TYR A 36 8.94 0.93 4.33
C TYR A 36 7.62 0.50 3.71
N VAL A 37 7.38 0.90 2.47
CA VAL A 37 6.36 0.30 1.60
C VAL A 37 7.04 -0.36 0.41
N SER A 38 6.44 -1.46 -0.07
CA SER A 38 6.96 -2.20 -1.23
C SER A 38 6.36 -1.67 -2.52
N ASN A 39 7.12 -1.79 -3.61
CA ASN A 39 6.61 -1.51 -4.95
C ASN A 39 5.82 -2.72 -5.51
N TRP A 40 4.80 -2.46 -6.32
CA TRP A 40 4.03 -3.51 -7.00
C TRP A 40 4.91 -4.31 -7.98
N ASN A 41 5.92 -3.66 -8.56
CA ASN A 41 6.76 -4.19 -9.63
C ASN A 41 8.05 -4.90 -9.15
N GLY A 42 8.16 -5.18 -7.86
CA GLY A 42 9.34 -5.81 -7.28
C GLY A 42 9.45 -5.52 -5.80
N LYS A 43 9.30 -6.55 -4.97
CA LYS A 43 9.27 -6.44 -3.50
C LYS A 43 10.59 -5.99 -2.87
N ASP A 44 11.68 -5.97 -3.63
CA ASP A 44 12.98 -5.46 -3.18
C ASP A 44 13.10 -3.95 -3.39
N ASN A 45 12.32 -3.37 -4.32
CA ASN A 45 12.20 -1.93 -4.46
C ASN A 45 11.28 -1.41 -3.34
N ARG A 46 11.88 -0.70 -2.41
CA ARG A 46 11.23 -0.19 -1.20
C ARG A 46 11.72 1.22 -0.92
N TYR A 47 10.84 2.06 -0.41
CA TYR A 47 11.21 3.38 0.06
C TYR A 47 10.68 3.61 1.48
N ALA A 48 11.45 4.38 2.24
CA ALA A 48 11.07 4.75 3.59
C ALA A 48 10.01 5.84 3.54
N ILE A 49 8.88 5.62 4.20
CA ILE A 49 7.73 6.55 4.23
C ILE A 49 7.68 7.36 5.53
N CYS A 50 8.25 6.83 6.61
CA CYS A 50 8.39 7.57 7.86
C CYS A 50 9.39 6.87 8.79
N GLN A 51 9.66 7.52 9.92
CA GLN A 51 10.37 6.92 11.04
C GLN A 51 9.45 6.78 12.26
N THR A 52 9.61 5.65 12.96
CA THR A 52 8.98 5.37 14.26
C THR A 52 10.05 4.99 15.29
N ASN A 53 9.77 5.25 16.56
CA ASN A 53 10.65 4.85 17.67
C ASN A 53 10.36 3.41 18.14
N ASP A 54 9.37 2.73 17.57
CA ASP A 54 8.93 1.39 18.00
C ASP A 54 9.17 0.34 16.91
N GLU A 55 10.45 0.06 16.63
CA GLU A 55 10.89 -0.92 15.63
C GLU A 55 10.22 -2.29 15.80
N LYS A 56 10.08 -2.74 17.06
CA LYS A 56 9.53 -4.05 17.41
C LYS A 56 8.06 -4.22 17.01
N ARG A 57 7.36 -3.11 16.75
CA ARG A 57 5.95 -3.11 16.33
C ARG A 57 5.77 -2.81 14.85
N ILE A 58 6.85 -2.78 14.06
CA ILE A 58 6.76 -2.82 12.61
C ILE A 58 6.57 -4.27 12.17
N LYS A 59 5.48 -4.54 11.46
CA LYS A 59 5.19 -5.82 10.82
C LYS A 59 5.04 -5.58 9.33
N THR A 60 5.96 -6.10 8.55
CA THR A 60 5.91 -5.99 7.10
C THR A 60 5.70 -7.35 6.47
N ASN A 61 4.72 -7.43 5.58
CA ASN A 61 4.61 -8.54 4.65
C ASN A 61 4.98 -8.03 3.26
N TYR A 62 6.28 -8.08 2.94
CA TYR A 62 6.76 -7.81 1.59
C TYR A 62 6.06 -8.71 0.58
N GLY A 63 5.75 -9.94 1.01
CA GLY A 63 4.98 -10.93 0.28
C GLY A 63 3.56 -10.49 -0.09
N GLU A 64 2.99 -9.46 0.50
CA GLU A 64 1.64 -8.95 0.23
C GLU A 64 1.62 -7.41 0.09
N CYS A 65 2.80 -6.81 -0.05
CA CYS A 65 3.00 -5.38 -0.27
C CYS A 65 2.37 -4.45 0.78
N TRP A 66 2.32 -4.89 2.05
CA TRP A 66 1.83 -4.07 3.17
C TRP A 66 2.79 -4.02 4.35
N THR A 67 2.75 -2.90 5.07
CA THR A 67 3.44 -2.69 6.35
C THR A 67 2.48 -2.14 7.39
N ARG A 68 2.42 -2.78 8.55
CA ARG A 68 1.68 -2.32 9.74
C ARG A 68 2.65 -1.80 10.79
N PHE A 69 2.34 -0.68 11.42
CA PHE A 69 3.24 -0.06 12.38
C PHE A 69 2.50 0.80 13.42
N TYR A 70 3.11 0.94 14.59
CA TYR A 70 2.62 1.86 15.61
C TYR A 70 3.28 3.23 15.47
N SER A 71 2.49 4.28 15.67
CA SER A 71 2.97 5.66 15.71
C SER A 71 2.03 6.52 16.54
N THR A 72 2.56 7.54 17.20
CA THR A 72 1.77 8.60 17.86
C THR A 72 1.39 9.74 16.91
N LYS A 73 1.93 9.73 15.69
CA LYS A 73 1.61 10.69 14.62
C LYS A 73 0.16 10.53 14.16
N SER A 74 -0.40 11.59 13.58
CA SER A 74 -1.66 11.60 12.84
C SER A 74 -1.45 11.33 11.34
N LEU A 75 -2.53 11.09 10.59
CA LEU A 75 -2.46 11.01 9.12
C LEU A 75 -1.95 12.32 8.48
N ASP A 76 -2.32 13.47 9.03
CA ASP A 76 -1.85 14.78 8.55
C ASP A 76 -0.36 15.00 8.81
N ASP A 77 0.21 14.35 9.84
CA ASP A 77 1.66 14.38 10.05
C ASP A 77 2.39 13.57 8.97
N PHE A 78 1.85 12.41 8.58
CA PHE A 78 2.42 11.62 7.47
C PHE A 78 2.31 12.35 6.13
N GLU A 79 1.21 13.06 5.89
CA GLU A 79 1.07 13.96 4.73
C GLU A 79 2.19 15.00 4.70
N LYS A 80 2.42 15.71 5.81
CA LYS A 80 3.48 16.74 5.88
C LYS A 80 4.87 16.16 5.65
N GLU A 81 5.17 15.01 6.24
CA GLU A 81 6.46 14.32 6.09
C GLU A 81 6.70 13.83 4.66
N ASN A 82 5.63 13.50 3.92
CA ASN A 82 5.67 12.97 2.56
C ASN A 82 5.00 13.92 1.54
N SER A 83 5.06 15.23 1.78
CA SER A 83 4.29 16.22 1.02
C SER A 83 4.56 16.25 -0.49
N LYS A 84 5.76 15.82 -0.91
CA LYS A 84 6.12 15.70 -2.33
C LYS A 84 5.43 14.54 -3.04
N ASP A 85 5.14 13.49 -2.28
CA ASP A 85 4.56 12.25 -2.78
C ASP A 85 3.03 12.26 -2.60
N PHE A 86 2.48 13.19 -1.81
CA PHE A 86 1.06 13.25 -1.52
C PHE A 86 0.22 13.58 -2.76
N VAL A 87 -0.82 12.77 -2.98
CA VAL A 87 -1.75 12.90 -4.11
C VAL A 87 -3.10 13.44 -3.64
N GLY A 88 -3.61 12.96 -2.51
CA GLY A 88 -4.92 13.38 -1.98
C GLY A 88 -5.48 12.45 -0.91
N ASN A 89 -6.63 12.82 -0.37
CA ASN A 89 -7.42 11.94 0.49
C ASN A 89 -8.07 10.84 -0.36
N TYR A 90 -8.20 9.64 0.21
CA TYR A 90 -8.67 8.46 -0.50
C TYR A 90 -9.53 7.59 0.40
N ASP A 91 -10.59 7.02 -0.17
CA ASP A 91 -11.43 6.05 0.50
C ASP A 91 -10.87 4.65 0.22
N TYR A 92 -10.19 4.07 1.21
CA TYR A 92 -9.54 2.76 1.05
C TYR A 92 -10.34 1.65 1.72
N TYR A 93 -10.70 0.64 0.95
CA TYR A 93 -11.57 -0.45 1.40
C TYR A 93 -10.75 -1.69 1.70
N THR A 94 -10.83 -2.19 2.94
CA THR A 94 -10.20 -3.45 3.36
C THR A 94 -11.20 -4.28 4.16
N ASP A 95 -11.41 -5.55 3.81
CA ASP A 95 -12.31 -6.47 4.52
C ASP A 95 -13.72 -5.88 4.80
N ASN A 96 -14.31 -5.19 3.82
CA ASN A 96 -15.60 -4.48 3.90
C ASN A 96 -15.63 -3.23 4.80
N TYR A 97 -14.48 -2.76 5.29
CA TYR A 97 -14.36 -1.50 6.02
C TYR A 97 -13.85 -0.39 5.12
N LYS A 98 -14.55 0.75 5.14
CA LYS A 98 -14.09 2.00 4.55
C LYS A 98 -13.13 2.68 5.53
N ASN A 99 -11.88 2.86 5.14
CA ASN A 99 -10.88 3.57 5.91
C ASN A 99 -10.60 4.92 5.26
N GLU A 100 -10.56 5.98 6.08
CA GLU A 100 -9.99 7.26 5.66
C GLU A 100 -8.49 7.09 5.46
N ALA A 101 -8.03 7.31 4.23
CA ALA A 101 -6.66 7.12 3.84
C ALA A 101 -6.07 8.38 3.18
N LYS A 102 -4.75 8.46 3.20
CA LYS A 102 -3.95 9.41 2.41
C LYS A 102 -3.28 8.63 1.29
N LEU A 103 -3.50 9.03 0.05
CA LEU A 103 -2.88 8.45 -1.14
C LEU A 103 -1.60 9.20 -1.50
N PHE A 104 -0.57 8.43 -1.82
CA PHE A 104 0.74 8.91 -2.19
C PHE A 104 1.23 8.20 -3.45
N TYR A 105 2.15 8.84 -4.17
CA TYR A 105 2.78 8.33 -5.37
C TYR A 105 4.27 8.65 -5.38
N ASN A 106 5.10 7.62 -5.48
CA ASN A 106 6.55 7.75 -5.59
C ASN A 106 7.11 6.54 -6.34
N ASP A 107 8.14 6.73 -7.17
CA ASP A 107 8.85 5.67 -7.88
C ASP A 107 7.92 4.68 -8.62
N ASN A 108 6.99 5.21 -9.43
CA ASN A 108 5.98 4.40 -10.13
C ASN A 108 5.08 3.53 -9.24
N ASN A 109 5.00 3.85 -7.95
CA ASN A 109 4.21 3.14 -6.96
C ASN A 109 3.19 4.06 -6.32
N TYR A 110 1.92 3.66 -6.39
CA TYR A 110 0.90 4.20 -5.52
C TYR A 110 0.86 3.43 -4.20
N TYR A 111 0.70 4.16 -3.11
CA TYR A 111 0.48 3.58 -1.80
C TYR A 111 -0.45 4.45 -0.97
N VAL A 112 -1.14 3.82 -0.03
CA VAL A 112 -2.00 4.48 0.93
C VAL A 112 -1.44 4.34 2.34
N ILE A 113 -1.65 5.37 3.16
CA ILE A 113 -1.51 5.27 4.61
C ILE A 113 -2.88 5.50 5.23
N TYR A 114 -3.31 4.56 6.07
CA TYR A 114 -4.57 4.66 6.81
C TYR A 114 -4.40 4.07 8.21
N LYS A 115 -5.35 4.34 9.10
CA LYS A 115 -5.39 3.76 10.44
C LYS A 115 -6.41 2.63 10.49
N SER A 116 -5.96 1.40 10.75
CA SER A 116 -6.86 0.29 11.05
C SER A 116 -7.42 0.49 12.46
N GLU A 117 -8.73 0.74 12.58
CA GLU A 117 -9.39 0.87 13.88
C GLU A 117 -9.38 -0.46 14.65
N LYS A 118 -9.58 -1.57 13.94
CA LYS A 118 -9.63 -2.93 14.48
C LYS A 118 -8.36 -3.29 15.24
N ASP A 119 -7.22 -3.01 14.63
CA ASP A 119 -5.90 -3.39 15.17
C ASP A 119 -5.22 -2.22 15.90
N ASN A 120 -5.81 -1.01 15.83
CA ASN A 120 -5.27 0.24 16.34
C ASN A 120 -3.81 0.49 15.93
N VAL A 121 -3.51 0.26 14.65
CA VAL A 121 -2.20 0.49 14.01
C VAL A 121 -2.36 1.26 12.71
N TYR A 122 -1.28 1.88 12.25
CA TYR A 122 -1.21 2.40 10.89
C TYR A 122 -0.88 1.26 9.93
N CYS A 123 -1.50 1.31 8.77
CA CYS A 123 -1.23 0.44 7.64
C CYS A 123 -0.70 1.29 6.49
N ALA A 124 0.35 0.81 5.84
CA ALA A 124 0.88 1.35 4.61
C ALA A 124 0.86 0.25 3.54
N ASP A 125 -0.01 0.41 2.56
CA ASP A 125 -0.32 -0.63 1.58
C ASP A 125 -0.03 -0.10 0.17
N CYS A 126 0.62 -0.92 -0.65
CA CYS A 126 0.72 -0.66 -2.08
C CYS A 126 -0.66 -0.79 -2.73
N CYS A 127 -1.01 0.16 -3.61
CA CYS A 127 -2.25 0.12 -4.36
C CYS A 127 -2.12 -0.87 -5.53
N CYS A 128 -2.40 -2.14 -5.24
CA CYS A 128 -2.38 -3.20 -6.23
C CYS A 128 -3.47 -4.25 -6.00
N SER A 129 -3.92 -4.83 -7.10
CA SER A 129 -4.71 -6.06 -7.16
C SER A 129 -3.78 -7.25 -7.26
N VAL A 130 -4.30 -8.42 -6.88
CA VAL A 130 -3.56 -9.68 -6.94
C VAL A 130 -4.34 -10.67 -7.77
N ILE A 131 -3.67 -11.34 -8.71
CA ILE A 131 -4.18 -12.56 -9.33
C ILE A 131 -3.61 -13.75 -8.56
N ASN A 132 -4.52 -14.55 -8.02
CA ASN A 132 -4.23 -15.75 -7.25
C ASN A 132 -4.55 -16.99 -8.10
N GLY A 133 -3.53 -17.83 -8.35
CA GLY A 133 -3.70 -19.20 -8.85
C GLY A 133 -3.90 -20.19 -7.69
N ALA A 134 -3.84 -21.49 -7.99
CA ALA A 134 -3.91 -22.57 -7.01
C ALA A 134 -2.77 -22.53 -5.95
N VAL A 135 -1.73 -21.73 -6.19
CA VAL A 135 -0.65 -21.43 -5.25
C VAL A 135 -0.69 -19.91 -5.02
N ARG A 136 -0.84 -19.47 -3.77
CA ARG A 136 -1.16 -18.07 -3.41
C ARG A 136 -0.16 -17.04 -3.98
N ASN A 137 -0.70 -15.89 -4.38
CA ASN A 137 -0.08 -14.59 -4.68
C ASN A 137 0.96 -14.58 -5.83
N ASP A 138 0.51 -14.96 -7.03
CA ASP A 138 1.39 -15.11 -8.19
C ASP A 138 1.67 -13.78 -8.89
N ILE A 139 0.66 -12.93 -9.12
CA ILE A 139 0.83 -11.74 -9.96
C ILE A 139 0.23 -10.49 -9.29
N TYR A 140 1.03 -9.43 -9.18
CA TYR A 140 0.60 -8.11 -8.70
C TYR A 140 0.32 -7.19 -9.86
N ILE A 141 -0.75 -6.42 -9.77
CA ILE A 141 -1.17 -5.46 -10.81
C ILE A 141 -1.43 -4.12 -10.15
N PRO A 142 -0.83 -3.01 -10.60
CA PRO A 142 -1.11 -1.70 -10.02
C PRO A 142 -2.56 -1.32 -10.33
N THR A 143 -3.33 -0.99 -9.31
CA THR A 143 -4.75 -0.66 -9.46
C THR A 143 -5.17 0.40 -8.45
N PRO A 144 -6.12 1.29 -8.81
CA PRO A 144 -6.65 2.28 -7.87
C PRO A 144 -7.49 1.63 -6.77
N ALA A 145 -8.12 0.49 -7.05
CA ALA A 145 -8.86 -0.30 -6.08
C ALA A 145 -8.27 -1.71 -6.01
N SER A 146 -7.98 -2.19 -4.80
CA SER A 146 -7.46 -3.54 -4.61
C SER A 146 -8.57 -4.56 -4.83
N VAL A 147 -8.33 -5.49 -5.76
CA VAL A 147 -9.24 -6.58 -6.10
C VAL A 147 -8.44 -7.89 -6.02
N ASN A 148 -9.02 -8.90 -5.38
CA ASN A 148 -8.44 -10.24 -5.35
C ASN A 148 -9.06 -11.09 -6.47
N LEU A 149 -8.33 -11.22 -7.57
CA LEU A 149 -8.74 -11.97 -8.75
C LEU A 149 -8.29 -13.42 -8.61
N SER A 150 -9.19 -14.30 -8.19
CA SER A 150 -8.93 -15.73 -8.20
C SER A 150 -10.16 -16.45 -8.73
N LYS A 151 -9.95 -17.60 -9.38
CA LYS A 151 -11.05 -18.43 -9.87
C LYS A 151 -11.97 -18.88 -8.73
N GLU A 152 -11.38 -19.36 -7.64
CA GLU A 152 -12.13 -19.80 -6.45
C GLU A 152 -12.93 -18.65 -5.83
N ILE A 153 -12.34 -17.46 -5.75
CA ILE A 153 -13.04 -16.26 -5.24
C ILE A 153 -14.15 -15.86 -6.21
N SER A 154 -13.93 -15.84 -7.54
CA SER A 154 -15.02 -15.50 -8.46
C SER A 154 -16.19 -16.50 -8.37
N GLU A 155 -15.90 -17.80 -8.26
CA GLU A 155 -16.91 -18.85 -8.13
C GLU A 155 -17.70 -18.75 -6.81
N LEU A 156 -17.08 -18.26 -5.73
CA LEU A 156 -17.77 -18.03 -4.46
C LEU A 156 -18.76 -16.85 -4.55
N TYR A 157 -18.38 -15.76 -5.21
CA TYR A 157 -19.18 -14.53 -5.26
C TYR A 157 -20.34 -14.56 -6.25
N ASP A 158 -20.31 -15.44 -7.26
CA ASP A 158 -21.47 -15.71 -8.13
C ASP A 158 -22.72 -16.17 -7.35
N ASN A 159 -22.56 -16.69 -6.13
CA ASN A 159 -23.67 -17.11 -5.27
C ASN A 159 -24.30 -15.97 -4.43
N ASP A 160 -23.57 -14.88 -4.19
CA ASP A 160 -23.94 -13.84 -3.22
C ASP A 160 -24.38 -12.49 -3.84
N LYS A 161 -24.40 -12.38 -5.19
CA LYS A 161 -24.78 -11.17 -5.97
C LYS A 161 -23.85 -9.96 -5.83
N ASP A 162 -22.75 -10.07 -5.10
CA ASP A 162 -21.70 -9.05 -5.06
C ASP A 162 -20.59 -9.43 -6.05
N SER A 163 -20.58 -8.86 -7.25
CA SER A 163 -19.48 -9.13 -8.20
C SER A 163 -18.21 -8.43 -7.75
N LEU A 164 -17.16 -9.20 -7.37
CA LEU A 164 -15.82 -8.65 -7.13
C LEU A 164 -15.27 -7.86 -8.33
N VAL A 165 -15.74 -8.20 -9.54
CA VAL A 165 -15.38 -7.52 -10.78
C VAL A 165 -15.96 -6.11 -10.80
N GLY A 166 -17.22 -5.96 -10.36
CA GLY A 166 -17.92 -4.70 -10.30
C GLY A 166 -17.26 -3.66 -9.39
N PHE A 167 -16.58 -4.07 -8.31
CA PHE A 167 -16.08 -3.14 -7.29
C PHE A 167 -15.23 -1.99 -7.86
N MET A 168 -14.26 -2.25 -8.73
CA MET A 168 -13.47 -1.16 -9.34
C MET A 168 -14.33 -0.30 -10.26
N PHE A 169 -15.16 -0.90 -11.11
CA PHE A 169 -15.95 -0.17 -12.10
C PHE A 169 -17.08 0.66 -11.47
N ASP A 170 -17.58 0.24 -10.30
CA ASP A 170 -18.63 0.92 -9.56
C ASP A 170 -18.09 2.07 -8.71
N ASN A 171 -16.84 1.99 -8.27
CA ASN A 171 -16.22 2.99 -7.39
C ASN A 171 -15.19 3.89 -8.09
N VAL A 172 -14.69 3.50 -9.28
CA VAL A 172 -13.67 4.25 -10.02
C VAL A 172 -14.16 4.52 -11.44
N SER A 173 -14.44 5.79 -11.72
CA SER A 173 -14.79 6.24 -13.08
C SER A 173 -13.59 6.06 -14.03
N PHE A 174 -13.86 5.94 -15.33
CA PHE A 174 -12.78 5.86 -16.33
C PHE A 174 -11.86 7.09 -16.27
N ASP A 175 -12.42 8.29 -16.05
CA ASP A 175 -11.63 9.52 -15.97
C ASP A 175 -10.71 9.53 -14.73
N ASP A 176 -11.17 8.99 -13.60
CA ASP A 176 -10.35 8.88 -12.39
C ASP A 176 -9.28 7.80 -12.54
N ALA A 177 -9.59 6.69 -13.21
CA ALA A 177 -8.60 5.70 -13.59
C ALA A 177 -7.54 6.32 -14.51
N VAL A 178 -7.94 7.09 -15.54
CA VAL A 178 -7.01 7.82 -16.40
C VAL A 178 -6.10 8.74 -15.59
N LYS A 179 -6.62 9.49 -14.61
CA LYS A 179 -5.77 10.33 -13.74
C LYS A 179 -4.78 9.52 -12.91
N PHE A 180 -5.19 8.38 -12.38
CA PHE A 180 -4.32 7.46 -11.64
C PHE A 180 -3.19 6.95 -12.54
N TYR A 181 -3.57 6.33 -13.65
CA TYR A 181 -2.65 5.67 -14.56
C TYR A 181 -1.76 6.64 -15.35
N SER A 182 -2.18 7.88 -15.59
CA SER A 182 -1.36 8.90 -16.27
C SER A 182 -0.17 9.39 -15.42
N ARG A 183 -0.12 9.10 -14.11
CA ARG A 183 1.09 9.37 -13.31
C ARG A 183 2.13 8.26 -13.45
N MET A 184 1.72 7.06 -13.84
CA MET A 184 2.63 5.93 -14.00
C MET A 184 3.39 6.02 -15.33
N SER A 185 4.58 5.42 -15.36
CA SER A 185 5.39 5.30 -16.57
C SER A 185 4.62 4.62 -17.71
N GLU A 186 4.75 5.19 -18.91
CA GLU A 186 4.25 4.61 -20.16
C GLU A 186 4.87 3.24 -20.46
N GLU A 187 6.02 2.92 -19.85
CA GLU A 187 6.59 1.57 -19.86
C GLU A 187 5.57 0.55 -19.32
N TYR A 188 4.85 0.87 -18.25
CA TYR A 188 3.97 -0.09 -17.58
C TYR A 188 2.51 0.05 -18.00
N VAL A 189 2.10 1.21 -18.51
CA VAL A 189 0.68 1.55 -18.72
C VAL A 189 0.39 2.02 -20.14
N THR A 190 -0.71 1.55 -20.71
CA THR A 190 -1.26 2.02 -22.00
C THR A 190 -2.70 2.43 -21.77
N ILE A 191 -3.07 3.64 -22.20
CA ILE A 191 -4.42 4.20 -22.02
C ILE A 191 -5.05 4.41 -23.41
N ASP A 192 -6.09 3.65 -23.70
CA ASP A 192 -6.95 3.83 -24.87
C ASP A 192 -8.23 4.57 -24.44
N LYS A 193 -8.23 5.90 -24.62
CA LYS A 193 -9.38 6.75 -24.29
C LYS A 193 -10.57 6.53 -25.22
N THR A 194 -10.35 6.08 -26.45
CA THR A 194 -11.41 5.86 -27.43
C THR A 194 -12.25 4.66 -27.05
N ASN A 195 -11.60 3.54 -26.71
CA ASN A 195 -12.28 2.31 -26.31
C ASN A 195 -12.48 2.19 -24.79
N LYS A 196 -12.07 3.21 -24.02
CA LYS A 196 -12.07 3.23 -22.55
C LYS A 196 -11.39 2.02 -21.91
N LYS A 197 -10.20 1.70 -22.42
CA LYS A 197 -9.38 0.58 -21.96
C LYS A 197 -8.09 1.07 -21.34
N ILE A 198 -7.65 0.38 -20.30
CA ILE A 198 -6.33 0.59 -19.71
C ILE A 198 -5.65 -0.76 -19.60
N THR A 199 -4.49 -0.88 -20.23
CA THR A 199 -3.65 -2.06 -20.16
C THR A 199 -2.43 -1.76 -19.30
N VAL A 200 -2.15 -2.62 -18.33
CA VAL A 200 -1.09 -2.45 -17.35
C VAL A 200 -0.22 -3.70 -17.30
N SER A 201 1.04 -3.49 -16.95
CA SER A 201 1.96 -4.58 -16.66
C SER A 201 1.64 -5.23 -15.32
N GLY A 202 1.97 -6.51 -15.20
CA GLY A 202 1.92 -7.25 -13.93
C GLY A 202 3.31 -7.61 -13.44
N PHE A 203 3.45 -7.97 -12.17
CA PHE A 203 4.67 -8.53 -11.61
C PHE A 203 4.45 -9.96 -11.16
N HIS A 204 5.08 -10.91 -11.84
CA HIS A 204 5.05 -12.32 -11.48
C HIS A 204 6.04 -12.58 -10.33
N ASN A 205 5.49 -12.72 -9.13
CA ASN A 205 6.25 -12.81 -7.90
C ASN A 205 7.06 -14.11 -7.77
N LYS A 206 6.61 -15.21 -8.39
CA LYS A 206 7.33 -16.49 -8.39
C LYS A 206 8.61 -16.41 -9.21
N ASP A 207 8.53 -15.93 -10.45
CA ASP A 207 9.68 -15.82 -11.36
C ASP A 207 10.45 -14.50 -11.20
N LYS A 208 9.97 -13.58 -10.36
CA LYS A 208 10.55 -12.24 -10.14
C LYS A 208 10.70 -11.45 -11.45
N LYS A 209 9.68 -11.43 -12.29
CA LYS A 209 9.70 -10.76 -13.60
C LYS A 209 8.48 -9.89 -13.85
N ILE A 210 8.67 -8.85 -14.65
CA ILE A 210 7.57 -8.05 -15.20
C ILE A 210 6.91 -8.81 -16.35
N LEU A 211 5.59 -8.84 -16.32
CA LEU A 211 4.73 -9.29 -17.41
C LEU A 211 4.25 -8.02 -18.13
N ASP A 212 4.86 -7.72 -19.26
CA ASP A 212 4.62 -6.48 -19.99
C ASP A 212 3.18 -6.42 -20.53
N LYS A 213 2.49 -5.29 -20.28
CA LYS A 213 1.12 -5.00 -20.73
C LYS A 213 0.16 -6.20 -20.62
N PHE A 214 0.28 -6.94 -19.52
CA PHE A 214 -0.33 -8.24 -19.32
C PHE A 214 -1.85 -8.16 -19.04
N PHE A 215 -2.30 -7.14 -18.33
CA PHE A 215 -3.66 -7.06 -17.79
C PHE A 215 -4.42 -5.88 -18.37
N THR A 216 -5.62 -6.12 -18.90
CA THR A 216 -6.48 -5.09 -19.49
C THR A 216 -7.76 -4.92 -18.67
N MET A 217 -8.09 -3.66 -18.38
CA MET A 217 -9.35 -3.22 -17.80
C MET A 217 -10.17 -2.52 -18.88
N ASP A 218 -11.41 -2.95 -19.08
CA ASP A 218 -12.33 -2.39 -20.08
C ASP A 218 -13.55 -1.79 -19.37
N TRP A 219 -13.66 -0.46 -19.36
CA TRP A 219 -14.78 0.23 -18.71
C TRP A 219 -16.09 0.17 -19.51
N ASN A 220 -16.04 -0.05 -20.82
CA ASN A 220 -17.26 -0.16 -21.63
C ASN A 220 -17.93 -1.52 -21.39
N ASN A 221 -17.13 -2.58 -21.36
CA ASN A 221 -17.62 -3.95 -21.14
C ASN A 221 -17.62 -4.37 -19.66
N ARG A 222 -17.02 -3.55 -18.78
CA ARG A 222 -16.85 -3.83 -17.34
C ARG A 222 -16.16 -5.17 -17.11
N THR A 223 -15.03 -5.37 -17.79
CA THR A 223 -14.27 -6.63 -17.72
C THR A 223 -12.81 -6.42 -17.40
N TYR A 224 -12.23 -7.47 -16.81
CA TYR A 224 -10.79 -7.66 -16.75
C TYR A 224 -10.37 -8.79 -17.68
N SER A 225 -9.24 -8.66 -18.35
CA SER A 225 -8.69 -9.76 -19.16
C SER A 225 -7.17 -9.80 -19.17
N TYR A 226 -6.63 -11.01 -19.33
CA TYR A 226 -5.21 -11.25 -19.55
C TYR A 226 -5.00 -12.61 -20.24
N THR A 227 -3.84 -12.82 -20.85
CA THR A 227 -3.43 -14.13 -21.35
C THR A 227 -2.52 -14.78 -20.31
N ASP A 228 -2.89 -15.95 -19.79
CA ASP A 228 -2.13 -16.63 -18.75
C ASP A 228 -0.78 -17.18 -19.26
N MET A 229 -0.02 -17.78 -18.35
CA MET A 229 1.30 -18.34 -18.66
C MET A 229 1.25 -19.59 -19.56
N GLU A 230 0.07 -20.21 -19.74
CA GLU A 230 -0.17 -21.32 -20.66
C GLU A 230 -0.69 -20.85 -22.04
N GLY A 231 -0.93 -19.55 -22.21
CA GLY A 231 -1.45 -18.94 -23.43
C GLY A 231 -2.98 -18.90 -23.52
N LYS A 232 -3.70 -19.20 -22.43
CA LYS A 232 -5.18 -19.12 -22.38
C LYS A 232 -5.64 -17.71 -22.09
N ASN A 233 -6.71 -17.28 -22.74
CA ASN A 233 -7.28 -15.97 -22.47
C ASN A 233 -8.26 -16.07 -21.31
N ILE A 234 -7.94 -15.35 -20.24
CA ILE A 234 -8.75 -15.28 -19.04
C ILE A 234 -9.55 -13.99 -19.08
N VAL A 235 -10.85 -14.09 -18.77
CA VAL A 235 -11.75 -12.94 -18.66
C VAL A 235 -12.52 -13.03 -17.35
N TYR A 236 -12.60 -11.91 -16.64
CA TYR A 236 -13.49 -11.71 -15.50
C TYR A 236 -14.53 -10.67 -15.88
N ASP A 237 -15.81 -11.01 -15.74
CA ASP A 237 -16.94 -10.10 -15.97
C ASP A 237 -18.00 -10.25 -14.85
N GLU A 238 -19.18 -9.64 -15.03
CA GLU A 238 -20.28 -9.75 -14.07
C GLU A 238 -20.84 -11.18 -13.90
N LYS A 239 -20.47 -12.11 -14.78
CA LYS A 239 -20.83 -13.54 -14.72
C LYS A 239 -19.71 -14.40 -14.16
N GLY A 240 -18.64 -13.79 -13.65
CA GLY A 240 -17.51 -14.49 -13.04
C GLY A 240 -16.35 -14.71 -14.01
N TYR A 241 -15.63 -15.81 -13.81
CA TYR A 241 -14.40 -16.18 -14.52
C TYR A 241 -14.69 -17.04 -15.75
N HIS A 242 -14.05 -16.72 -16.88
CA HIS A 242 -14.17 -17.45 -18.14
C HIS A 242 -12.81 -17.68 -18.79
N GLU A 243 -12.62 -18.87 -19.35
CA GLU A 243 -11.50 -19.22 -20.24
C GLU A 243 -11.98 -19.18 -21.69
N GLN A 244 -11.29 -18.42 -22.55
CA GLN A 244 -11.57 -18.30 -23.99
C GLN A 244 -10.49 -18.96 -24.85
#